data_AF-A0A8T1UI19-F1
#
_entry.id   AF-A0A8T1UI19-F1
#
_cell.length_a   1.000
_cell.length_b   1.000
_cell.length_c   1.000
_cell.angle_alpha   90.00
_cell.angle_beta   90.00
_cell.angle_gamma   90.00
#
_symmetry.space_group_name_H-M   'P 1'
#
loop_
_entity.id
_entity.type
_entity.pdbx_description
1 polymer ?
#
loop_
_entity_poly.entity_id
_entity_poly.type
_entity_poly.pdbx_seq_one_letter_code
_entity_poly.pdbx_strand_id
1 'polypeptide(L)'
;MVVLRNFEEQHIVWESIQVGDLVRIHEREAIPADGILLASSEENGNLSVDSKMYSLSEKQFLPRGSTLMNTKWVMLLVVYTGHDTKVMKNARAAHHKLSHLDLRLSRTVVFVFFIQVLLCAIAACVHHFYFDASVLQHVGDNHSKSQETVLLFLSFIVLMNTLIPISLVVTVEIIKTVHAKFITWDNKMRSTNGQGAMANTSSLTDELGQVKYIFTDKTDKLQVGVPETISLFQKAGIKIWVLTGDKLETSLEMGKLCRVVTPKMQEVIIRGATRHEMTQQLEKALENSKESQAVLIDGSALTLALLPANRKNFLKLALQSATVIVCRASPIQKALVVELVKAGVPDVTLAVGDGANDVSMIRAAHVGVGVMGQEGMQAVRSADYAVQQFSHLGRLLLYHGRLSYLRTTQCIDYFLYKNIVFTLPHFIYGIASAFSAQTFFCDLYITAYNVVFTALPVTVRAVMETDLLEAIAAKFPELYRFGATNMFFSHRDSFWAASVASFFYIVPIVHFQIFFETWNWTWLICLTYALSLGAFFMCIAVYDHFTGDIEGVWRTVIARKGFWLGFALASVACILPVVAYKWYVMVFSRDSANAT
;
A
#
# COMPACT_ATOMS: atom_id res chain seq x y z
N MET A 1 -35.93 17.96 2.89
CA MET A 1 -35.64 19.10 2.00
C MET A 1 -36.92 19.50 1.31
N VAL A 2 -37.20 20.80 1.19
CA VAL A 2 -38.45 21.31 0.61
C VAL A 2 -38.19 21.81 -0.80
N VAL A 3 -38.95 21.29 -1.76
CA VAL A 3 -38.90 21.70 -3.17
C VAL A 3 -40.29 22.17 -3.57
N LEU A 4 -40.34 23.30 -4.27
CA LEU A 4 -41.55 23.88 -4.83
C LEU A 4 -41.70 23.40 -6.26
N ARG A 5 -42.66 22.49 -6.48
CA ARG A 5 -43.10 22.04 -7.80
C ARG A 5 -44.57 22.41 -7.96
N ASN A 6 -44.93 23.05 -9.07
CA ASN A 6 -46.31 23.48 -9.33
C ASN A 6 -46.93 24.31 -8.18
N PHE A 7 -46.14 25.17 -7.52
CA PHE A 7 -46.54 25.98 -6.36
C PHE A 7 -46.92 25.20 -5.09
N GLU A 8 -46.66 23.89 -5.04
CA GLU A 8 -46.81 23.08 -3.83
C GLU A 8 -45.46 22.71 -3.23
N GLU A 9 -45.37 22.77 -1.90
CA GLU A 9 -44.19 22.35 -1.15
C GLU A 9 -44.16 20.83 -1.00
N GLN A 10 -43.17 20.21 -1.63
CA GLN A 10 -42.96 18.76 -1.57
C GLN A 10 -41.68 18.46 -0.79
N HIS A 11 -41.79 17.51 0.14
CA HIS A 11 -40.63 16.97 0.83
C HIS A 11 -40.00 15.86 -0.02
N ILE A 12 -38.81 16.12 -0.55
CA ILE A 12 -38.11 15.16 -1.41
C ILE A 12 -36.70 14.86 -0.92
N VAL A 13 -36.17 13.71 -1.37
CA VAL A 13 -34.78 13.28 -1.16
C VAL A 13 -33.86 13.89 -2.22
N TRP A 14 -32.58 14.06 -1.89
CA TRP A 14 -31.59 14.70 -2.78
C TRP A 14 -31.49 14.07 -4.17
N GLU A 15 -31.64 12.75 -4.26
CA GLU A 15 -31.55 11.99 -5.51
C GLU A 15 -32.67 12.31 -6.50
N SER A 16 -33.77 12.89 -6.03
CA SER A 16 -34.95 13.21 -6.84
C SER A 16 -34.99 14.66 -7.33
N ILE A 17 -33.95 15.45 -7.04
CA ILE A 17 -33.81 16.84 -7.51
C ILE A 17 -33.49 16.85 -9.00
N GLN A 18 -34.22 17.66 -9.75
CA GLN A 18 -34.07 17.85 -11.18
C GLN A 18 -33.66 19.28 -11.50
N VAL A 19 -33.09 19.47 -12.69
CA VAL A 19 -32.79 20.80 -13.21
C VAL A 19 -34.10 21.58 -13.38
N GLY A 20 -34.13 22.83 -12.93
CA GLY A 20 -35.32 23.67 -12.91
C GLY A 20 -36.15 23.59 -11.61
N ASP A 21 -35.82 22.69 -10.70
CA ASP A 21 -36.47 22.65 -9.38
C ASP A 21 -36.15 23.91 -8.57
N LEU A 22 -37.17 24.39 -7.85
CA LEU A 22 -37.05 25.54 -6.95
C LEU A 22 -36.95 25.02 -5.52
N VAL A 23 -35.78 25.17 -4.93
CA VAL A 23 -35.39 24.51 -3.69
C VAL A 23 -35.33 25.52 -2.55
N ARG A 24 -36.03 25.26 -1.45
CA ARG A 24 -35.85 26.03 -0.21
C ARG A 24 -34.80 25.36 0.67
N ILE A 25 -33.78 26.13 1.05
CA ILE A 25 -32.67 25.68 1.89
C ILE A 25 -32.69 26.48 3.18
N HIS A 26 -32.60 25.81 4.32
CA HIS A 26 -32.61 26.44 5.63
C HIS A 26 -31.20 26.67 6.20
N GLU A 27 -31.13 27.48 7.25
CA GLU A 27 -29.86 27.74 7.95
C GLU A 27 -29.17 26.44 8.37
N ARG A 28 -27.86 26.36 8.15
CA ARG A 28 -26.99 25.20 8.42
C ARG A 28 -27.28 23.96 7.58
N GLU A 29 -28.18 24.05 6.58
CA GLU A 29 -28.34 22.98 5.60
C GLU A 29 -27.29 23.09 4.48
N ALA A 30 -26.87 21.93 3.98
CA ALA A 30 -25.96 21.83 2.86
C ALA A 30 -26.72 21.98 1.53
N ILE A 31 -26.11 22.68 0.58
CA ILE A 31 -26.66 22.91 -0.75
C ILE A 31 -26.58 21.62 -1.57
N PRO A 32 -27.72 21.12 -2.09
CA PRO A 32 -27.81 19.77 -2.66
C PRO A 32 -27.30 19.67 -4.11
N ALA A 33 -27.43 20.75 -4.87
CA ALA A 33 -27.16 20.86 -6.29
C ALA A 33 -26.69 22.27 -6.61
N ASP A 34 -26.04 22.45 -7.76
CA ASP A 34 -25.59 23.78 -8.18
C ASP A 34 -26.79 24.59 -8.67
N GLY A 35 -26.94 25.81 -8.17
CA GLY A 35 -28.08 26.63 -8.52
C GLY A 35 -27.85 28.12 -8.38
N ILE A 36 -28.85 28.90 -8.77
CA ILE A 36 -28.86 30.36 -8.70
C ILE A 36 -29.72 30.78 -7.52
N LEU A 37 -29.20 31.68 -6.70
CA LEU A 37 -29.94 32.31 -5.61
C LEU A 37 -31.03 33.23 -6.19
N LEU A 38 -32.29 32.93 -5.88
CA LEU A 38 -33.46 33.72 -6.31
C LEU A 38 -33.95 34.67 -5.22
N ALA A 39 -34.01 34.21 -3.97
CA ALA A 39 -34.49 35.00 -2.84
C ALA A 39 -33.83 34.57 -1.53
N SER A 40 -33.79 35.47 -0.55
CA SER A 40 -33.26 35.25 0.79
C SER A 40 -34.25 35.76 1.83
N SER A 41 -34.15 35.28 3.06
CA SER A 41 -34.94 35.75 4.20
C SER A 41 -34.66 37.20 4.63
N GLU A 42 -33.59 37.83 4.12
CA GLU A 42 -33.22 39.21 4.46
C GLU A 42 -33.71 40.23 3.42
N GLU A 43 -34.16 41.42 3.89
CA GLU A 43 -34.76 42.49 3.08
C GLU A 43 -33.82 43.06 1.99
N ASN A 44 -32.50 42.89 2.12
CA ASN A 44 -31.50 43.41 1.17
C ASN A 44 -31.16 42.44 0.02
N GLY A 45 -31.90 41.32 -0.12
CA GLY A 45 -31.76 40.38 -1.23
C GLY A 45 -32.33 40.94 -2.55
N ASN A 46 -31.73 42.00 -3.08
CA ASN A 46 -32.27 42.71 -4.24
C ASN A 46 -32.28 41.85 -5.51
N LEU A 47 -33.49 41.53 -5.98
CA LEU A 47 -33.77 41.11 -7.35
C LEU A 47 -34.96 41.93 -7.87
N SER A 48 -34.70 43.10 -8.44
CA SER A 48 -35.73 43.89 -9.13
C SER A 48 -35.90 43.37 -10.56
N VAL A 49 -36.99 42.63 -10.76
CA VAL A 49 -37.43 42.23 -12.10
C VAL A 49 -38.24 43.38 -12.70
N ASP A 50 -37.54 44.33 -13.29
CA ASP A 50 -38.06 45.06 -14.45
C ASP A 50 -37.61 44.33 -15.71
N SER A 51 -38.40 44.42 -16.79
CA SER A 51 -38.34 43.71 -18.08
C SER A 51 -37.03 43.85 -18.90
N LYS A 52 -35.85 43.83 -18.27
CA LYS A 52 -34.51 43.83 -18.85
C LYS A 52 -33.76 42.56 -18.44
N MET A 53 -33.07 41.97 -19.42
CA MET A 53 -32.17 40.83 -19.22
C MET A 53 -30.95 41.25 -18.38
N TYR A 54 -30.80 40.67 -17.19
CA TYR A 54 -29.59 40.78 -16.38
C TYR A 54 -28.67 39.58 -16.64
N SER A 55 -27.36 39.82 -16.79
CA SER A 55 -26.36 38.75 -16.83
C SER A 55 -26.18 38.18 -15.43
N LEU A 56 -26.35 36.86 -15.29
CA LEU A 56 -26.07 36.15 -14.05
C LEU A 56 -24.58 36.24 -13.73
N SER A 57 -24.24 36.74 -12.55
CA SER A 57 -22.86 36.83 -12.08
C SER A 57 -22.48 35.61 -11.22
N GLU A 58 -21.18 35.31 -11.10
CA GLU A 58 -20.68 34.24 -10.21
C GLU A 58 -21.15 34.40 -8.76
N LYS A 59 -21.43 35.64 -8.33
CA LYS A 59 -21.90 35.95 -6.97
C LYS A 59 -23.30 35.42 -6.66
N GLN A 60 -24.10 35.13 -7.68
CA GLN A 60 -25.45 34.60 -7.56
C GLN A 60 -25.49 33.07 -7.65
N PHE A 61 -24.36 32.43 -7.95
CA PHE A 61 -24.26 30.99 -8.10
C PHE A 61 -23.83 30.34 -6.78
N LEU A 62 -24.62 29.38 -6.32
CA LEU A 62 -24.36 28.61 -5.13
C LEU A 62 -24.00 27.16 -5.50
N PRO A 63 -22.75 26.73 -5.25
CA PRO A 63 -22.33 25.38 -5.59
C PRO A 63 -22.81 24.34 -4.57
N ARG A 64 -23.00 23.11 -5.06
CA ARG A 64 -23.27 21.92 -4.28
C ARG A 64 -22.23 21.72 -3.19
N GLY A 65 -22.67 21.37 -1.98
CA GLY A 65 -21.80 21.10 -0.84
C GLY A 65 -21.39 22.32 -0.03
N SER A 66 -21.70 23.54 -0.48
CA SER A 66 -21.66 24.72 0.41
C SER A 66 -22.72 24.59 1.50
N THR A 67 -22.47 25.19 2.67
CA THR A 67 -23.42 25.20 3.78
C THR A 67 -23.94 26.62 3.98
N LEU A 68 -25.25 26.77 4.12
CA LEU A 68 -25.86 28.08 4.39
C LEU A 68 -25.56 28.50 5.84
N MET A 69 -25.03 29.69 6.03
CA MET A 69 -24.68 30.23 7.36
C MET A 69 -25.30 31.61 7.54
N ASN A 70 -25.78 31.90 8.76
CA ASN A 70 -26.28 33.22 9.16
C ASN A 70 -27.47 33.74 8.33
N THR A 71 -28.28 32.86 7.72
CA THR A 71 -29.49 33.23 6.96
C THR A 71 -30.57 32.17 7.18
N LYS A 72 -31.79 32.58 7.53
CA LYS A 72 -32.86 31.64 7.94
C LYS A 72 -33.29 30.71 6.81
N TRP A 73 -33.46 31.25 5.60
CA TRP A 73 -33.73 30.46 4.41
C TRP A 73 -33.30 31.20 3.14
N VAL A 74 -32.99 30.42 2.11
CA VAL A 74 -32.78 30.90 0.74
C VAL A 74 -33.57 30.04 -0.25
N MET A 75 -33.96 30.65 -1.36
CA MET A 75 -34.60 30.00 -2.49
C MET A 75 -33.59 29.86 -3.62
N LEU A 76 -33.34 28.63 -4.04
CA LEU A 76 -32.35 28.25 -5.04
C LEU A 76 -33.04 27.67 -6.27
N LEU A 77 -32.79 28.22 -7.45
CA LEU A 77 -33.14 27.58 -8.72
C LEU A 77 -32.03 26.61 -9.12
N VAL A 78 -32.33 25.32 -9.21
CA VAL A 78 -31.33 24.30 -9.56
C VAL A 78 -30.99 24.38 -11.05
N VAL A 79 -29.71 24.53 -11.36
CA VAL A 79 -29.18 24.62 -12.74
C VAL A 79 -28.42 23.37 -13.13
N TYR A 80 -27.61 22.80 -12.23
CA TYR A 80 -26.90 21.54 -12.49
C TYR A 80 -27.10 20.54 -11.36
N THR A 81 -27.33 19.28 -11.73
CA THR A 81 -27.52 18.16 -10.80
C THR A 81 -26.49 17.06 -11.04
N GLY A 82 -26.34 16.14 -10.08
CA GLY A 82 -25.55 14.93 -10.26
C GLY A 82 -24.08 15.19 -10.60
N HIS A 83 -23.62 14.61 -11.72
CA HIS A 83 -22.24 14.71 -12.23
C HIS A 83 -21.94 16.06 -12.90
N ASP A 84 -22.95 16.85 -13.23
CA ASP A 84 -22.78 18.14 -13.89
C ASP A 84 -22.41 19.28 -12.96
N THR A 85 -22.53 19.06 -11.65
CA THR A 85 -22.14 20.07 -10.65
C THR A 85 -20.63 20.32 -10.67
N LYS A 86 -20.23 21.54 -10.33
CA LYS A 86 -18.84 22.01 -10.30
C LYS A 86 -17.96 21.14 -9.43
N VAL A 87 -18.47 20.71 -8.27
CA VAL A 87 -17.76 19.79 -7.36
C VAL A 87 -17.52 18.43 -8.01
N MET A 88 -18.51 17.86 -8.69
CA MET A 88 -18.38 16.55 -9.32
C MET A 88 -17.55 16.59 -10.60
N LYS A 89 -17.61 17.68 -11.37
CA LYS A 89 -16.73 17.91 -12.53
C LYS A 89 -15.26 18.04 -12.15
N ASN A 90 -14.99 18.62 -10.98
CA ASN A 90 -13.64 18.68 -10.43
C ASN A 90 -13.20 17.36 -9.76
N ALA A 91 -14.14 16.46 -9.44
CA ALA A 91 -13.82 15.16 -8.88
C ALA A 91 -13.36 14.21 -9.99
N ARG A 92 -12.11 13.75 -9.90
CA ARG A 92 -11.54 12.77 -10.84
C ARG A 92 -12.25 11.43 -10.75
N ALA A 93 -12.42 10.67 -11.83
CA ALA A 93 -13.02 9.33 -11.76
C ALA A 93 -12.28 8.40 -10.77
N ALA A 94 -13.03 7.54 -10.09
CA ALA A 94 -12.46 6.53 -9.21
C ALA A 94 -11.73 5.46 -10.06
N HIS A 95 -10.51 5.13 -9.68
CA HIS A 95 -9.74 4.04 -10.29
C HIS A 95 -9.17 3.16 -9.18
N HIS A 96 -9.01 1.87 -9.48
CA HIS A 96 -8.36 0.95 -8.57
C HIS A 96 -6.87 1.25 -8.50
N LYS A 97 -6.35 1.36 -7.28
CA LYS A 97 -4.93 1.56 -7.00
C LYS A 97 -4.31 0.22 -6.66
N LEU A 98 -3.08 -0.02 -7.12
CA LEU A 98 -2.29 -1.22 -6.82
C LEU A 98 -1.08 -0.83 -5.99
N SER A 99 -0.68 -1.70 -5.07
CA SER A 99 0.53 -1.51 -4.27
C SER A 99 1.79 -1.77 -5.10
N HIS A 100 2.89 -1.08 -4.77
CA HIS A 100 4.22 -1.28 -5.34
C HIS A 100 4.73 -2.69 -5.07
N LEU A 101 4.40 -3.24 -3.91
CA LEU A 101 4.74 -4.60 -3.54
C LEU A 101 3.91 -5.61 -4.36
N ASP A 102 2.65 -5.34 -4.71
CA ASP A 102 1.87 -6.19 -5.64
C ASP A 102 2.49 -6.21 -7.04
N LEU A 103 2.91 -5.05 -7.54
CA LEU A 103 3.59 -4.93 -8.84
C LEU A 103 4.95 -5.66 -8.83
N ARG A 104 5.71 -5.56 -7.73
CA ARG A 104 6.97 -6.31 -7.56
C ARG A 104 6.74 -7.80 -7.45
N LEU A 105 5.75 -8.24 -6.68
CA LEU A 105 5.37 -9.65 -6.56
C LEU A 105 5.02 -10.24 -7.93
N SER A 106 4.22 -9.52 -8.71
CA SER A 106 3.87 -9.93 -10.08
C SER A 106 5.11 -10.09 -10.96
N ARG A 107 6.07 -9.15 -10.85
CA ARG A 107 7.36 -9.24 -11.57
C ARG A 107 8.22 -10.42 -11.10
N THR A 108 8.27 -10.68 -9.79
CA THR A 108 9.02 -11.81 -9.21
C THR A 108 8.41 -13.14 -9.65
N VAL A 109 7.09 -13.26 -9.69
CA VAL A 109 6.40 -14.47 -10.19
C VAL A 109 6.76 -14.74 -11.66
N VAL A 110 6.75 -13.70 -12.50
CA VAL A 110 7.18 -13.81 -13.91
C VAL A 110 8.65 -14.21 -14.02
N PHE A 111 9.53 -13.65 -13.18
CA PHE A 111 10.95 -14.03 -13.14
C PHE A 111 11.15 -15.51 -12.73
N VAL A 112 10.43 -15.98 -11.71
CA VAL A 112 10.45 -17.38 -11.27
C VAL A 112 9.93 -18.31 -12.36
N PHE A 113 8.89 -17.92 -13.11
CA PHE A 113 8.39 -18.68 -14.25
C PHE A 113 9.47 -18.88 -15.33
N PHE A 114 10.25 -17.85 -15.66
CA PHE A 114 11.36 -18.00 -16.62
C PHE A 114 12.46 -18.93 -16.09
N ILE A 115 12.79 -18.87 -14.80
CA ILE A 115 13.72 -19.83 -14.17
C ILE A 115 13.16 -21.25 -14.25
N GLN A 116 11.86 -21.45 -13.98
CA GLN A 116 11.22 -22.76 -14.08
C GLN A 116 11.36 -23.33 -15.49
N VAL A 117 11.01 -22.56 -16.51
CA VAL A 117 11.11 -22.98 -17.91
C VAL A 117 12.56 -23.32 -18.28
N LEU A 118 13.52 -22.51 -17.84
CA LEU A 118 14.94 -22.76 -18.06
C LEU A 118 15.40 -24.08 -17.42
N LEU A 119 15.03 -24.33 -16.15
CA LEU A 119 15.37 -25.59 -15.46
C LEU A 119 14.72 -26.80 -16.15
N CYS A 120 13.48 -26.68 -16.61
CA CYS A 120 12.81 -27.74 -17.36
C CYS A 120 13.49 -28.02 -18.71
N ALA A 121 13.94 -26.97 -19.41
CA ALA A 121 14.68 -27.11 -20.66
C ALA A 121 16.03 -27.79 -20.45
N ILE A 122 16.75 -27.44 -19.38
CA ILE A 122 18.01 -28.11 -19.00
C ILE A 122 17.75 -29.58 -18.70
N ALA A 123 16.76 -29.90 -17.87
CA ALA A 123 16.38 -31.28 -17.55
C ALA A 123 16.09 -32.11 -18.81
N ALA A 124 15.28 -31.56 -19.73
CA ALA A 124 14.95 -32.23 -20.99
C ALA A 124 16.16 -32.42 -21.91
N CYS A 125 17.05 -31.42 -22.00
CA CYS A 125 18.28 -31.55 -22.77
C CYS A 125 19.22 -32.61 -22.19
N VAL A 126 19.41 -32.63 -20.87
CA VAL A 126 20.26 -33.63 -20.20
C VAL A 126 19.71 -35.03 -20.46
N HIS A 127 18.40 -35.24 -20.32
CA HIS A 127 17.77 -36.52 -20.62
C HIS A 127 17.99 -36.96 -22.08
N HIS A 128 17.81 -36.04 -23.03
CA HIS A 128 18.02 -36.30 -24.45
C HIS A 128 19.45 -36.76 -24.78
N PHE A 129 20.47 -36.21 -24.11
CA PHE A 129 21.85 -36.61 -24.32
C PHE A 129 22.25 -37.85 -23.52
N TYR A 130 21.61 -38.09 -22.38
CA TYR A 130 21.95 -39.22 -21.50
C TYR A 130 21.40 -40.55 -22.02
N PHE A 131 20.20 -40.55 -22.60
CA PHE A 131 19.58 -41.76 -23.15
C PHE A 131 19.71 -41.85 -24.68
N ASP A 132 20.33 -42.94 -25.14
CA ASP A 132 20.35 -43.31 -26.55
C ASP A 132 19.08 -44.06 -26.96
N ALA A 133 18.74 -43.96 -28.26
CA ALA A 133 17.54 -44.56 -28.83
C ALA A 133 17.43 -46.07 -28.59
N SER A 134 18.56 -46.77 -28.44
CA SER A 134 18.61 -48.20 -28.15
C SER A 134 18.15 -48.56 -26.73
N VAL A 135 18.37 -47.68 -25.75
CA VAL A 135 17.94 -47.89 -24.34
C VAL A 135 16.45 -47.61 -24.21
N LEU A 136 15.96 -46.59 -24.89
CA LEU A 136 14.55 -46.21 -24.92
C LEU A 136 13.66 -47.30 -25.53
N GLN A 137 14.17 -47.97 -26.57
CA GLN A 137 13.49 -49.12 -27.18
C GLN A 137 13.37 -50.34 -26.25
N HIS A 138 14.26 -50.50 -25.26
CA HIS A 138 14.17 -51.54 -24.23
C HIS A 138 13.12 -51.23 -23.15
N VAL A 139 12.79 -49.95 -22.96
CA VAL A 139 11.74 -49.50 -22.03
C VAL A 139 10.35 -49.62 -22.67
N GLY A 140 10.28 -49.94 -23.97
CA GLY A 140 9.04 -50.16 -24.71
C GLY A 140 8.38 -48.86 -25.21
N ASP A 141 9.14 -47.75 -25.24
CA ASP A 141 8.62 -46.48 -25.75
C ASP A 141 8.73 -46.42 -27.28
N ASN A 142 7.58 -46.25 -27.95
CA ASN A 142 7.47 -46.17 -29.41
C ASN A 142 7.56 -44.72 -29.92
N HIS A 143 7.76 -43.75 -29.04
CA HIS A 143 7.89 -42.35 -29.42
C HIS A 143 9.23 -42.05 -30.09
N SER A 144 9.22 -41.10 -31.03
CA SER A 144 10.47 -40.57 -31.56
C SER A 144 11.23 -39.82 -30.45
N LYS A 145 12.57 -39.89 -30.45
CA LYS A 145 13.42 -39.24 -29.44
C LYS A 145 13.08 -37.76 -29.20
N SER A 146 12.68 -37.04 -30.26
CA SER A 146 12.21 -35.65 -30.17
C SER A 146 10.86 -35.50 -29.47
N GLN A 147 9.90 -36.39 -29.73
CA GLN A 147 8.59 -36.36 -29.07
C GLN A 147 8.71 -36.64 -27.57
N GLU A 148 9.53 -37.61 -27.20
CA GLU A 148 9.81 -37.92 -25.79
C GLU A 148 10.46 -36.73 -25.07
N THR A 149 11.43 -36.07 -25.70
CA THR A 149 12.08 -34.87 -25.13
C THR A 149 11.05 -33.75 -24.85
N VAL A 150 10.08 -33.56 -25.75
CA VAL A 150 9.01 -32.57 -25.58
C VAL A 150 8.02 -33.00 -24.49
N LEU A 151 7.62 -34.27 -24.45
CA LEU A 151 6.74 -34.80 -23.40
C LEU A 151 7.40 -34.66 -22.02
N LEU A 152 8.68 -34.98 -21.92
CA LEU A 152 9.44 -34.85 -20.69
C LEU A 152 9.57 -33.39 -20.24
N PHE A 153 9.83 -32.47 -21.17
CA PHE A 153 9.80 -31.03 -20.88
C PHE A 153 8.47 -30.59 -20.28
N LEU A 154 7.34 -31.03 -20.86
CA LEU A 154 6.00 -30.73 -20.35
C LEU A 154 5.74 -31.39 -18.99
N SER A 155 6.19 -32.62 -18.78
CA SER A 155 6.10 -33.33 -17.50
C SER A 155 6.89 -32.62 -16.39
N PHE A 156 8.10 -32.13 -16.68
CA PHE A 156 8.87 -31.34 -15.72
C PHE A 156 8.23 -30.00 -15.39
N ILE A 157 7.54 -29.36 -16.35
CA ILE A 157 6.76 -28.15 -16.06
C ILE A 157 5.69 -28.44 -15.01
N VAL A 158 4.97 -29.56 -15.16
CA VAL A 158 3.95 -29.99 -14.20
C VAL A 158 4.59 -30.33 -12.85
N LEU A 159 5.71 -31.07 -12.84
CA LEU A 159 6.42 -31.45 -11.62
C LEU A 159 6.93 -30.23 -10.83
N MET A 160 7.43 -29.21 -11.53
CA MET A 160 7.97 -27.98 -10.95
C MET A 160 6.91 -26.89 -10.75
N ASN A 161 5.61 -27.20 -10.89
CA ASN A 161 4.53 -26.21 -10.74
C ASN A 161 4.51 -25.57 -9.33
N THR A 162 5.04 -26.27 -8.33
CA THR A 162 5.15 -25.81 -6.95
C THR A 162 6.20 -24.70 -6.77
N LEU A 163 7.04 -24.42 -7.78
CA LEU A 163 7.96 -23.28 -7.75
C LEU A 163 7.21 -21.94 -7.82
N ILE A 164 6.10 -21.89 -8.56
CA ILE A 164 5.24 -20.71 -8.64
C ILE A 164 4.26 -20.75 -7.46
N PRO A 165 4.35 -19.80 -6.53
CA PRO A 165 3.55 -19.85 -5.31
C PRO A 165 2.12 -19.35 -5.60
N ILE A 166 1.26 -20.19 -6.17
CA ILE A 166 -0.14 -19.81 -6.47
C ILE A 166 -0.88 -19.37 -5.20
N SER A 167 -0.61 -20.03 -4.07
CA SER A 167 -1.20 -19.70 -2.77
C SER A 167 -0.71 -18.37 -2.19
N LEU A 168 0.44 -17.83 -2.63
CA LEU A 168 0.97 -16.57 -2.10
C LEU A 168 0.02 -15.40 -2.35
N VAL A 169 -0.52 -15.28 -3.58
CA VAL A 169 -1.40 -14.16 -3.95
C VAL A 169 -2.64 -14.14 -3.06
N VAL A 170 -3.26 -15.31 -2.87
CA VAL A 170 -4.45 -15.46 -2.02
C VAL A 170 -4.13 -15.17 -0.56
N THR A 171 -3.00 -15.70 -0.05
CA THR A 171 -2.59 -15.47 1.34
C THR A 171 -2.28 -13.99 1.61
N VAL A 172 -1.63 -13.28 0.69
CA VAL A 172 -1.37 -11.84 0.82
C VAL A 172 -2.67 -11.04 0.89
N GLU A 173 -3.67 -11.33 0.05
CA GLU A 173 -4.96 -10.63 0.09
C GLU A 173 -5.71 -10.86 1.42
N ILE A 174 -5.67 -12.09 1.96
CA ILE A 174 -6.22 -12.41 3.28
C ILE A 174 -5.52 -11.59 4.36
N ILE A 175 -4.18 -11.54 4.34
CA ILE A 175 -3.38 -10.80 5.32
C ILE A 175 -3.71 -9.30 5.27
N LYS A 176 -3.74 -8.72 4.06
CA LYS A 176 -4.10 -7.31 3.83
C LYS A 176 -5.51 -6.99 4.35
N THR A 177 -6.47 -7.89 4.12
CA THR A 177 -7.83 -7.76 4.66
C THR A 177 -7.85 -7.75 6.18
N VAL A 178 -7.07 -8.61 6.84
CA VAL A 178 -6.96 -8.64 8.30
C VAL A 178 -6.27 -7.37 8.83
N HIS A 179 -5.21 -6.89 8.17
CA HIS A 179 -4.54 -5.64 8.55
C HIS A 179 -5.49 -4.43 8.42
N ALA A 180 -6.33 -4.37 7.39
CA ALA A 180 -7.36 -3.34 7.26
C ALA A 180 -8.39 -3.39 8.40
N LYS A 181 -8.74 -4.58 8.90
CA LYS A 181 -9.58 -4.73 10.09
C LYS A 181 -8.86 -4.28 11.36
N PHE A 182 -7.57 -4.55 11.53
CA PHE A 182 -6.79 -4.03 12.66
C PHE A 182 -6.76 -2.50 12.71
N ILE A 183 -6.69 -1.83 11.56
CA ILE A 183 -6.82 -0.37 11.48
C ILE A 183 -8.20 0.08 12.00
N THR A 184 -9.26 -0.60 11.56
CA THR A 184 -10.65 -0.25 11.91
C THR A 184 -10.96 -0.53 13.39
N TRP A 185 -10.38 -1.59 13.96
CA TRP A 185 -10.59 -1.99 15.36
C TRP A 185 -9.73 -1.24 16.37
N ASP A 186 -8.81 -0.38 15.91
CA ASP A 186 -7.92 0.32 16.82
C ASP A 186 -8.66 1.37 17.67
N ASN A 187 -8.72 1.10 18.98
CA ASN A 187 -9.37 1.99 19.94
C ASN A 187 -8.68 3.35 20.07
N LYS A 188 -7.37 3.45 19.83
CA LYS A 188 -6.63 4.72 19.95
C LYS A 188 -6.83 5.64 18.75
N MET A 189 -7.51 5.18 17.69
CA MET A 189 -7.93 6.01 16.56
C MET A 189 -9.44 6.31 16.58
N ARG A 190 -10.11 6.06 17.71
CA ARG A 190 -11.52 6.41 17.92
C ARG A 190 -11.66 7.82 18.44
N SER A 191 -12.66 8.52 17.92
CA SER A 191 -13.11 9.80 18.45
C SER A 191 -13.87 9.59 19.76
N THR A 192 -14.07 10.68 20.52
CA THR A 192 -14.95 10.73 21.70
C THR A 192 -16.37 10.25 21.40
N ASN A 193 -16.79 10.37 20.15
CA ASN A 193 -18.13 9.97 19.67
C ASN A 193 -18.23 8.47 19.35
N GLY A 194 -17.19 7.68 19.64
CA GLY A 194 -17.14 6.23 19.41
C GLY A 194 -16.86 5.81 17.96
N GLN A 195 -16.86 6.74 17.00
CA GLN A 195 -16.48 6.47 15.60
C GLN A 195 -14.97 6.28 15.48
N GLY A 196 -14.56 5.20 14.80
CA GLY A 196 -13.15 4.83 14.58
C GLY A 196 -12.60 5.28 13.23
N ALA A 197 -11.34 4.89 12.97
CA ALA A 197 -10.80 4.91 11.62
C ALA A 197 -11.54 3.90 10.74
N MET A 198 -11.63 4.17 9.43
CA MET A 198 -12.22 3.26 8.46
C MET A 198 -11.20 2.95 7.37
N ALA A 199 -11.08 1.67 7.01
CA ALA A 199 -10.35 1.24 5.83
C ALA A 199 -11.36 0.92 4.71
N ASN A 200 -11.42 1.76 3.68
CA ASN A 200 -12.29 1.55 2.52
C ASN A 200 -11.66 0.58 1.51
N THR A 201 -10.35 0.37 1.58
CA THR A 201 -9.60 -0.59 0.77
C THR A 201 -8.68 -1.46 1.64
N SER A 202 -8.55 -2.75 1.29
CA SER A 202 -7.58 -3.68 1.87
C SER A 202 -6.24 -3.66 1.14
N SER A 203 -6.26 -3.42 -0.17
CA SER A 203 -5.10 -3.60 -1.07
C SER A 203 -3.87 -2.75 -0.76
N LEU A 204 -4.03 -1.61 -0.07
CA LEU A 204 -2.99 -0.59 0.13
C LEU A 204 -2.41 -0.56 1.56
N THR A 205 -2.65 -1.58 2.39
CA THR A 205 -2.22 -1.53 3.81
C THR A 205 -0.70 -1.48 3.96
N ASP A 206 0.04 -2.14 3.05
CA ASP A 206 1.50 -2.16 2.98
C ASP A 206 2.09 -0.85 2.43
N GLU A 207 1.38 -0.17 1.53
CA GLU A 207 1.77 1.14 0.98
C GLU A 207 1.86 2.23 2.05
N LEU A 208 1.03 2.14 3.10
CA LEU A 208 1.09 3.03 4.26
C LEU A 208 2.45 2.97 4.98
N GLY A 209 3.24 1.90 4.83
CA GLY A 209 4.58 1.78 5.41
C GLY A 209 5.70 2.39 4.57
N GLN A 210 5.38 2.91 3.38
CA GLN A 210 6.36 3.38 2.38
C GLN A 210 6.20 4.86 2.03
N VAL A 211 5.27 5.58 2.66
CA VAL A 211 4.94 6.98 2.38
C VAL A 211 6.12 7.89 2.66
N LYS A 212 6.53 8.70 1.67
CA LYS A 212 7.61 9.68 1.83
C LYS A 212 7.16 11.12 1.65
N TYR A 213 6.10 11.34 0.89
CA TYR A 213 5.53 12.66 0.64
C TYR A 213 4.08 12.70 1.11
N ILE A 214 3.74 13.65 1.98
CA ILE A 214 2.37 13.91 2.41
C ILE A 214 1.93 15.27 1.84
N PHE A 215 0.82 15.28 1.11
CA PHE A 215 0.14 16.47 0.64
C PHE A 215 -1.10 16.71 1.51
N THR A 216 -1.24 17.91 2.05
CA THR A 216 -2.37 18.26 2.92
C THR A 216 -2.98 19.60 2.49
N ASP A 217 -4.32 19.68 2.41
CA ASP A 217 -5.01 20.92 2.04
C ASP A 217 -4.87 21.99 3.11
N LYS A 218 -5.13 21.61 4.35
CA LYS A 218 -5.46 22.58 5.39
C LYS A 218 -4.71 22.33 6.68
N THR A 219 -4.16 23.41 7.25
CA THR A 219 -3.62 23.50 8.62
C THR A 219 -4.55 24.32 9.54
N ASP A 220 -5.75 24.59 9.08
CA ASP A 220 -6.49 25.81 9.42
C ASP A 220 -7.65 25.58 10.41
N LYS A 221 -7.58 24.47 11.15
CA LYS A 221 -8.26 24.32 12.44
C LYS A 221 -7.25 23.63 13.34
N LEU A 222 -6.77 24.33 14.37
CA LEU A 222 -5.85 23.83 15.41
C LEU A 222 -6.43 22.58 16.08
N GLN A 223 -6.33 21.42 15.41
CA GLN A 223 -6.64 20.15 16.01
C GLN A 223 -5.51 19.83 16.98
N VAL A 224 -5.88 19.40 18.18
CA VAL A 224 -4.93 19.01 19.23
C VAL A 224 -4.03 17.89 18.68
N GLY A 225 -2.71 18.04 18.81
CA GLY A 225 -1.74 17.02 18.39
C GLY A 225 -1.16 17.19 16.98
N VAL A 226 -1.61 18.16 16.18
CA VAL A 226 -1.08 18.37 14.81
C VAL A 226 0.42 18.73 14.80
N PRO A 227 0.90 19.74 15.57
CA PRO A 227 2.31 20.09 15.58
C PRO A 227 3.22 18.94 16.04
N GLU A 228 2.76 18.16 17.01
CA GLU A 228 3.47 16.97 17.51
C GLU A 228 3.55 15.90 16.42
N THR A 229 2.44 15.63 15.72
CA THR A 229 2.37 14.63 14.66
C THR A 229 3.28 15.00 13.47
N ILE A 230 3.30 16.28 13.09
CA ILE A 230 4.18 16.80 12.03
C ILE A 230 5.65 16.65 12.42
N SER A 231 5.99 16.93 13.69
CA SER A 231 7.35 16.71 14.21
C SER A 231 7.76 15.23 14.15
N LEU A 232 6.84 14.30 14.44
CA LEU A 232 7.09 12.86 14.30
C LEU A 232 7.34 12.47 12.84
N PHE A 233 6.57 13.01 11.89
CA PHE A 233 6.77 12.76 10.46
C PHE A 233 8.10 13.31 9.94
N GLN A 234 8.50 14.51 10.35
CA GLN A 234 9.81 15.07 10.01
C GLN A 234 10.95 14.18 10.54
N LYS A 235 10.85 13.68 11.79
CA LYS A 235 11.81 12.70 12.34
C LYS A 235 11.83 11.39 11.55
N ALA A 236 10.66 10.89 11.17
CA ALA A 236 10.49 9.72 10.31
C ALA A 236 11.01 9.92 8.88
N GLY A 237 11.44 11.13 8.49
CA GLY A 237 11.96 11.43 7.15
C GLY A 237 10.89 11.67 6.10
N ILE A 238 9.65 11.93 6.52
CA ILE A 238 8.52 12.21 5.63
C ILE A 238 8.47 13.71 5.33
N LYS A 239 8.43 14.07 4.05
CA LYS A 239 8.28 15.46 3.59
C LYS A 239 6.80 15.83 3.52
N ILE A 240 6.44 16.96 4.12
CA ILE A 240 5.05 17.44 4.16
C ILE A 240 4.94 18.70 3.29
N TRP A 241 4.01 18.66 2.34
CA TRP A 241 3.69 19.75 1.43
C TRP A 241 2.26 20.20 1.70
N VAL A 242 2.07 21.51 1.81
CA VAL A 242 0.77 22.12 2.12
C VAL A 242 0.21 22.74 0.85
N LEU A 243 -1.01 22.36 0.46
CA LEU A 243 -1.65 22.81 -0.77
C LEU A 243 -3.00 23.48 -0.42
N THR A 244 -2.98 24.75 -0.05
CA THR A 244 -4.17 25.46 0.47
C THR A 244 -4.78 26.44 -0.54
N GLY A 245 -6.08 26.70 -0.38
CA GLY A 245 -6.79 27.81 -1.04
C GLY A 245 -6.57 29.19 -0.42
N ASP A 246 -5.87 29.28 0.72
CA ASP A 246 -5.70 30.52 1.48
C ASP A 246 -4.65 31.47 0.89
N LYS A 247 -4.62 32.68 1.45
CA LYS A 247 -3.60 33.70 1.13
C LYS A 247 -2.25 33.28 1.71
N LEU A 248 -1.19 33.68 1.01
CA LEU A 248 0.19 33.36 1.36
C LEU A 248 0.58 33.69 2.81
N GLU A 249 0.19 34.85 3.31
CA GLU A 249 0.48 35.29 4.69
C GLU A 249 -0.10 34.30 5.72
N THR A 250 -1.39 33.99 5.58
CA THR A 250 -2.10 33.04 6.45
C THR A 250 -1.51 31.64 6.36
N SER A 251 -1.20 31.17 5.16
CA SER A 251 -0.61 29.84 4.94
C SER A 251 0.78 29.73 5.58
N LEU A 252 1.58 30.79 5.51
CA LEU A 252 2.91 30.83 6.12
C LEU A 252 2.84 30.85 7.65
N GLU A 253 1.95 31.67 8.22
CA GLU A 253 1.72 31.71 9.68
C GLU A 253 1.27 30.34 10.20
N MET A 254 0.32 29.70 9.52
CA MET A 254 -0.14 28.36 9.88
C MET A 254 0.97 27.31 9.72
N GLY A 255 1.79 27.41 8.65
CA GLY A 255 2.95 26.55 8.46
C GLY A 255 3.98 26.65 9.60
N LYS A 256 4.18 27.86 10.16
CA LYS A 256 5.03 28.09 11.33
C LYS A 256 4.42 27.53 12.61
N LEU A 257 3.13 27.75 12.86
CA LEU A 257 2.41 27.23 14.03
C LEU A 257 2.41 25.69 14.07
N CYS A 258 2.18 25.05 12.92
CA CYS A 258 2.19 23.61 12.76
C CYS A 258 3.60 23.00 12.71
N ARG A 259 4.67 23.81 12.79
CA ARG A 259 6.08 23.39 12.69
C ARG A 259 6.44 22.71 11.36
N VAL A 260 5.65 22.95 10.32
CA VAL A 260 6.00 22.56 8.94
C VAL A 260 7.19 23.39 8.47
N VAL A 261 7.14 24.71 8.75
CA VAL A 261 8.23 25.65 8.52
C VAL A 261 8.94 25.88 9.85
N THR A 262 10.20 25.48 9.95
CA THR A 262 11.01 25.72 11.15
C THR A 262 11.77 27.05 11.03
N PRO A 263 12.08 27.74 12.15
CA PRO A 263 12.80 29.01 12.11
C PRO A 263 14.21 28.95 11.47
N LYS A 264 14.77 27.75 11.31
CA LYS A 264 16.07 27.54 10.67
C LYS A 264 15.98 27.50 9.13
N MET A 265 14.78 27.33 8.58
CA MET A 265 14.57 27.21 7.15
C MET A 265 14.58 28.57 6.47
N GLN A 266 15.21 28.66 5.30
CA GLN A 266 15.12 29.84 4.44
C GLN A 266 13.80 29.82 3.66
N GLU A 267 13.04 30.92 3.73
CA GLU A 267 11.80 31.09 2.98
C GLU A 267 12.13 31.56 1.55
N VAL A 268 11.70 30.80 0.54
CA VAL A 268 11.89 31.12 -0.88
C VAL A 268 10.53 31.32 -1.53
N ILE A 269 10.20 32.58 -1.82
CA ILE A 269 8.91 32.93 -2.43
C ILE A 269 9.07 33.03 -3.95
N ILE A 270 8.30 32.21 -4.67
CA ILE A 270 8.27 32.16 -6.13
C ILE A 270 7.09 33.00 -6.63
N ARG A 271 7.38 33.97 -7.50
CA ARG A 271 6.43 34.91 -8.08
C ARG A 271 6.80 35.13 -9.55
N GLY A 272 5.97 34.64 -10.46
CA GLY A 272 6.13 34.89 -11.90
C GLY A 272 4.81 35.37 -12.50
N ALA A 273 4.87 36.45 -13.29
CA ALA A 273 3.73 36.92 -14.07
C ALA A 273 3.78 36.38 -15.51
N THR A 274 4.99 36.18 -16.04
CA THR A 274 5.21 35.64 -17.40
C THR A 274 5.96 34.32 -17.40
N ARG A 275 5.85 33.58 -18.50
CA ARG A 275 6.53 32.28 -18.68
C ARG A 275 8.05 32.39 -18.56
N HIS A 276 8.65 33.44 -19.12
CA HIS A 276 10.10 33.61 -19.13
C HIS A 276 10.66 34.00 -17.76
N GLU A 277 9.99 34.93 -17.06
CA GLU A 277 10.33 35.29 -15.68
C GLU A 277 10.26 34.07 -14.75
N MET A 278 9.22 33.24 -14.91
CA MET A 278 9.06 32.00 -14.15
C MET A 278 10.25 31.05 -14.36
N THR A 279 10.71 30.88 -15.61
CA THR A 279 11.88 30.04 -15.90
C THR A 279 13.15 30.57 -15.22
N GLN A 280 13.45 31.86 -15.40
CA GLN A 280 14.64 32.48 -14.78
C GLN A 280 14.60 32.41 -13.26
N GLN A 281 13.44 32.63 -12.64
CA GLN A 281 13.31 32.58 -11.20
C GLN A 281 13.49 31.15 -10.65
N LEU A 282 12.96 30.14 -11.34
CA LEU A 282 13.16 28.74 -10.95
C LEU A 282 14.62 28.32 -11.08
N GLU A 283 15.30 28.71 -12.15
CA GLU A 283 16.72 28.42 -12.33
C GLU A 283 17.56 29.08 -11.24
N LYS A 284 17.32 30.38 -10.96
CA LYS A 284 17.99 31.09 -9.88
C LYS A 284 17.71 30.48 -8.50
N ALA A 285 16.48 30.02 -8.25
CA ALA A 285 16.12 29.37 -6.99
C ALA A 285 16.76 27.98 -6.86
N LEU A 286 16.96 27.29 -7.99
CA LEU A 286 17.61 25.98 -8.04
C LEU A 286 19.12 26.08 -7.79
N GLU A 287 19.78 27.09 -8.35
CA GLU A 287 21.21 27.35 -8.12
C GLU A 287 21.51 27.69 -6.66
N ASN A 288 20.62 28.46 -6.02
CA ASN A 288 20.75 28.83 -4.61
C ASN A 288 20.10 27.83 -3.65
N SER A 289 19.66 26.67 -4.17
CA SER A 289 18.88 25.72 -3.37
C SER A 289 19.69 25.12 -2.22
N LYS A 290 19.10 25.15 -1.02
CA LYS A 290 19.60 24.46 0.17
C LYS A 290 18.56 23.45 0.63
N GLU A 291 19.00 22.36 1.27
CA GLU A 291 18.06 21.36 1.81
C GLU A 291 17.12 21.95 2.88
N SER A 292 17.59 22.93 3.66
CA SER A 292 16.79 23.62 4.69
C SER A 292 16.09 24.86 4.14
N GLN A 293 15.28 24.70 3.10
CA GLN A 293 14.44 25.78 2.57
C GLN A 293 12.96 25.38 2.50
N ALA A 294 12.09 26.38 2.67
CA ALA A 294 10.65 26.29 2.48
C ALA A 294 10.27 27.09 1.23
N VAL A 295 9.71 26.42 0.23
CA VAL A 295 9.29 27.08 -1.02
C VAL A 295 7.83 27.48 -0.93
N LEU A 296 7.51 28.74 -1.23
CA LEU A 296 6.15 29.27 -1.30
C LEU A 296 5.81 29.69 -2.72
N ILE A 297 4.66 29.25 -3.22
CA ILE A 297 4.20 29.58 -4.58
C ILE A 297 2.67 29.81 -4.61
N ASP A 298 2.24 30.90 -5.25
CA ASP A 298 0.80 31.17 -5.45
C ASP A 298 0.24 30.38 -6.64
N GLY A 299 -1.07 30.12 -6.64
CA GLY A 299 -1.76 29.37 -7.71
C GLY A 299 -1.60 29.95 -9.12
N SER A 300 -1.49 31.28 -9.26
CA SER A 300 -1.22 31.92 -10.55
C SER A 300 0.19 31.59 -11.07
N ALA A 301 1.20 31.71 -10.22
CA ALA A 301 2.57 31.34 -10.53
C ALA A 301 2.74 29.83 -10.74
N LEU A 302 2.02 29.02 -9.95
CA LEU A 302 2.02 27.55 -10.09
C LEU A 302 1.55 27.11 -11.47
N THR A 303 0.56 27.80 -12.05
CA THR A 303 0.08 27.49 -13.41
C THR A 303 1.21 27.62 -14.44
N LEU A 304 2.07 28.63 -14.29
CA LEU A 304 3.24 28.83 -15.15
C LEU A 304 4.38 27.84 -14.84
N ALA A 305 4.52 27.43 -13.57
CA ALA A 305 5.52 26.45 -13.14
C ALA A 305 5.17 25.02 -13.61
N LEU A 306 3.89 24.67 -13.71
CA LEU A 306 3.40 23.37 -14.17
C LEU A 306 3.47 23.20 -15.70
N LEU A 307 3.75 24.26 -16.46
CA LEU A 307 3.91 24.17 -17.92
C LEU A 307 5.06 23.21 -18.29
N PRO A 308 5.00 22.54 -19.46
CA PRO A 308 6.00 21.54 -19.87
C PRO A 308 7.46 22.02 -19.85
N ALA A 309 7.70 23.31 -20.08
CA ALA A 309 9.05 23.88 -20.01
C ALA A 309 9.60 23.98 -18.58
N ASN A 310 8.75 24.30 -17.60
CA ASN A 310 9.17 24.61 -16.23
C ASN A 310 8.95 23.45 -15.25
N ARG A 311 8.08 22.48 -15.59
CA ARG A 311 7.69 21.37 -14.69
C ARG A 311 8.88 20.59 -14.13
N LYS A 312 9.94 20.39 -14.92
CA LYS A 312 11.14 19.65 -14.48
C LYS A 312 11.95 20.45 -13.46
N ASN A 313 12.14 21.75 -13.73
CA ASN A 313 12.88 22.64 -12.84
C ASN A 313 12.12 22.84 -11.53
N PHE A 314 10.80 23.04 -11.61
CA PHE A 314 9.94 23.13 -10.43
C PHE A 314 9.97 21.84 -9.60
N LEU A 315 9.84 20.67 -10.23
CA LEU A 315 9.93 19.39 -9.53
C LEU A 315 11.29 19.26 -8.82
N LYS A 316 12.41 19.54 -9.50
CA LYS A 316 13.75 19.42 -8.91
C LYS A 316 13.91 20.34 -7.68
N LEU A 317 13.48 21.59 -7.79
CA LEU A 317 13.48 22.56 -6.69
C LEU A 317 12.61 22.09 -5.52
N ALA A 318 11.42 21.59 -5.82
CA ALA A 318 10.46 21.12 -4.83
C ALA A 318 10.98 19.88 -4.07
N LEU A 319 11.67 18.96 -4.77
CA LEU A 319 12.28 17.76 -4.17
C LEU A 319 13.50 18.07 -3.30
N GLN A 320 14.29 19.09 -3.64
CA GLN A 320 15.43 19.53 -2.83
C GLN A 320 15.01 20.27 -1.56
N SER A 321 13.85 20.92 -1.60
CA SER A 321 13.29 21.67 -0.47
C SER A 321 12.84 20.74 0.67
N ALA A 322 12.85 21.27 1.89
CA ALA A 322 12.32 20.56 3.06
C ALA A 322 10.79 20.51 3.04
N THR A 323 10.15 21.61 2.65
CA THR A 323 8.70 21.74 2.52
C THR A 323 8.33 22.67 1.37
N VAL A 324 7.13 22.47 0.81
CA VAL A 324 6.55 23.29 -0.23
C VAL A 324 5.15 23.68 0.20
N ILE A 325 4.85 24.98 0.14
CA ILE A 325 3.54 25.55 0.42
C ILE A 325 3.01 26.17 -0.87
N VAL A 326 1.89 25.64 -1.36
CA VAL A 326 1.14 26.21 -2.47
C VAL A 326 -0.06 26.96 -1.90
N CYS A 327 -0.17 28.24 -2.24
CA CYS A 327 -1.23 29.14 -1.77
C CYS A 327 -2.24 29.39 -2.90
N ARG A 328 -3.49 29.70 -2.56
CA ARG A 328 -4.59 29.93 -3.53
C ARG A 328 -4.71 28.83 -4.60
N ALA A 329 -4.45 27.57 -4.23
CA ALA A 329 -4.51 26.44 -5.14
C ALA A 329 -5.98 26.05 -5.43
N SER A 330 -6.33 25.96 -6.71
CA SER A 330 -7.60 25.35 -7.13
C SER A 330 -7.56 23.82 -6.97
N PRO A 331 -8.72 23.15 -6.81
CA PRO A 331 -8.80 21.68 -6.68
C PRO A 331 -8.02 20.90 -7.76
N ILE A 332 -8.04 21.39 -9.00
CA ILE A 332 -7.32 20.75 -10.11
C ILE A 332 -5.81 20.95 -10.00
N GLN A 333 -5.35 22.14 -9.57
CA GLN A 333 -3.93 22.41 -9.35
C GLN A 333 -3.34 21.54 -8.25
N LYS A 334 -4.09 21.31 -7.15
CA LYS A 334 -3.66 20.38 -6.09
C LYS A 334 -3.39 18.98 -6.66
N ALA A 335 -4.31 18.46 -7.46
CA ALA A 335 -4.16 17.15 -8.10
C ALA A 335 -2.96 17.12 -9.07
N LEU A 336 -2.77 18.17 -9.88
CA LEU A 336 -1.64 18.27 -10.81
C LEU A 336 -0.28 18.29 -10.10
N VAL A 337 -0.17 18.94 -8.93
CA VAL A 337 1.06 18.91 -8.12
C VAL A 337 1.34 17.49 -7.61
N VAL A 338 0.32 16.81 -7.09
CA VAL A 338 0.45 15.42 -6.63
C VAL A 338 0.87 14.50 -7.77
N GLU A 339 0.28 14.64 -8.96
CA GLU A 339 0.65 13.88 -10.16
C GLU A 339 2.07 14.15 -10.62
N LEU A 340 2.49 15.42 -10.61
CA LEU A 340 3.85 15.80 -10.99
C LEU A 340 4.88 15.11 -10.09
N VAL A 341 4.64 15.10 -8.78
CA VAL A 341 5.53 14.43 -7.82
C VAL A 341 5.44 12.91 -8.00
N LYS A 342 4.24 12.34 -8.04
CA LYS A 342 4.02 10.90 -8.24
C LYS A 342 4.69 10.36 -9.50
N ALA A 343 4.66 11.10 -10.61
CA ALA A 343 5.35 10.71 -11.85
C ALA A 343 6.86 10.99 -11.82
N GLY A 344 7.31 11.87 -10.91
CA GLY A 344 8.67 12.36 -10.82
C GLY A 344 9.55 11.61 -9.80
N VAL A 345 8.95 10.90 -8.85
CA VAL A 345 9.67 10.12 -7.83
C VAL A 345 9.18 8.67 -7.79
N PRO A 346 10.07 7.71 -7.46
CA PRO A 346 9.67 6.32 -7.23
C PRO A 346 9.05 6.09 -5.85
N ASP A 347 9.04 7.12 -5.00
CA ASP A 347 8.56 7.04 -3.62
C ASP A 347 7.03 7.22 -3.54
N VAL A 348 6.44 6.71 -2.46
CA VAL A 348 4.99 6.72 -2.26
C VAL A 348 4.51 8.10 -1.81
N THR A 349 3.39 8.53 -2.39
CA THR A 349 2.74 9.82 -2.14
C THR A 349 1.40 9.60 -1.45
N LEU A 350 1.16 10.33 -0.37
CA LEU A 350 -0.08 10.32 0.38
C LEU A 350 -0.75 11.69 0.32
N ALA A 351 -2.05 11.74 0.05
CA ALA A 351 -2.84 12.95 0.10
C ALA A 351 -3.88 12.89 1.23
N VAL A 352 -3.96 13.96 2.03
CA VAL A 352 -4.90 14.13 3.13
C VAL A 352 -5.86 15.27 2.79
N GLY A 353 -7.15 15.03 2.91
CA GLY A 353 -8.17 16.06 2.73
C GLY A 353 -9.41 15.83 3.60
N ASP A 354 -10.13 16.89 3.91
CA ASP A 354 -11.36 16.86 4.72
C ASP A 354 -12.61 17.19 3.89
N GLY A 355 -12.45 17.93 2.79
CA GLY A 355 -13.54 18.46 2.00
C GLY A 355 -13.68 17.91 0.57
N ALA A 356 -14.74 18.35 -0.08
CA ALA A 356 -15.04 18.03 -1.48
C ALA A 356 -13.95 18.50 -2.46
N ASN A 357 -13.27 19.61 -2.11
CA ASN A 357 -12.20 20.22 -2.90
C ASN A 357 -10.93 19.37 -2.98
N ASP A 358 -10.78 18.39 -2.09
CA ASP A 358 -9.59 17.56 -2.00
C ASP A 358 -9.77 16.18 -2.63
N VAL A 359 -10.99 15.86 -3.07
CA VAL A 359 -11.29 14.57 -3.70
C VAL A 359 -10.39 14.32 -4.92
N SER A 360 -10.10 15.36 -5.71
CA SER A 360 -9.16 15.26 -6.84
C SER A 360 -7.73 14.93 -6.40
N MET A 361 -7.27 15.54 -5.32
CA MET A 361 -5.94 15.35 -4.74
C MET A 361 -5.79 13.95 -4.12
N ILE A 362 -6.79 13.53 -3.33
CA ILE A 362 -6.89 12.20 -2.68
C ILE A 362 -6.87 11.08 -3.74
N ARG A 363 -7.61 11.27 -4.84
CA ARG A 363 -7.65 10.30 -5.94
C ARG A 363 -6.35 10.28 -6.74
N ALA A 364 -5.63 11.40 -6.87
CA ALA A 364 -4.38 11.44 -7.62
C ALA A 364 -3.20 10.74 -6.94
N ALA A 365 -3.14 10.80 -5.60
CA ALA A 365 -2.06 10.20 -4.80
C ALA A 365 -2.04 8.66 -4.85
N HIS A 366 -0.91 8.05 -4.48
CA HIS A 366 -0.84 6.59 -4.29
C HIS A 366 -1.77 6.14 -3.15
N VAL A 367 -1.79 6.89 -2.05
CA VAL A 367 -2.71 6.66 -0.93
C VAL A 367 -3.48 7.94 -0.62
N GLY A 368 -4.79 7.81 -0.46
CA GLY A 368 -5.69 8.90 -0.09
C GLY A 368 -6.24 8.70 1.31
N VAL A 369 -6.13 9.72 2.15
CA VAL A 369 -6.70 9.72 3.51
C VAL A 369 -7.74 10.84 3.64
N GLY A 370 -8.95 10.47 4.04
CA GLY A 370 -10.03 11.39 4.35
C GLY A 370 -10.06 11.70 5.84
N VAL A 371 -10.07 12.97 6.22
CA VAL A 371 -10.33 13.36 7.62
C VAL A 371 -11.82 13.57 7.79
N MET A 372 -12.42 12.93 8.81
CA MET A 372 -13.85 13.08 9.10
C MET A 372 -14.10 14.45 9.76
N GLY A 373 -14.39 15.45 8.93
CA GLY A 373 -14.71 16.81 9.38
C GLY A 373 -16.22 17.08 9.46
N GLN A 374 -16.56 18.27 9.95
CA GLN A 374 -17.93 18.80 9.92
C GLN A 374 -18.38 19.23 8.50
N GLU A 375 -17.44 19.38 7.56
CA GLU A 375 -17.67 19.89 6.19
C GLU A 375 -18.23 18.81 5.23
N GLY A 376 -18.49 17.60 5.74
CA GLY A 376 -19.22 16.53 5.04
C GLY A 376 -18.39 15.26 4.80
N MET A 377 -19.07 14.20 4.33
CA MET A 377 -18.47 12.86 4.16
C MET A 377 -17.84 12.62 2.78
N GLN A 378 -17.70 13.65 1.94
CA GLN A 378 -17.31 13.47 0.53
C GLN A 378 -15.85 13.02 0.36
N ALA A 379 -14.93 13.62 1.13
CA ALA A 379 -13.53 13.20 1.17
C ALA A 379 -13.41 11.78 1.72
N VAL A 380 -14.09 11.50 2.83
CA VAL A 380 -14.12 10.19 3.53
C VAL A 380 -14.59 9.06 2.61
N ARG A 381 -15.65 9.28 1.82
CA ARG A 381 -16.18 8.28 0.88
C ARG A 381 -15.26 8.04 -0.32
N SER A 382 -14.43 9.02 -0.66
CA SER A 382 -13.54 8.97 -1.83
C SER A 382 -12.11 8.58 -1.48
N ALA A 383 -11.78 8.47 -0.19
CA ALA A 383 -10.47 8.13 0.30
C ALA A 383 -10.29 6.62 0.49
N ASP A 384 -9.04 6.17 0.49
CA ASP A 384 -8.65 4.78 0.74
C ASP A 384 -8.78 4.44 2.23
N TYR A 385 -8.40 5.39 3.09
CA TYR A 385 -8.55 5.34 4.53
C TYR A 385 -9.23 6.59 5.04
N ALA A 386 -9.95 6.48 6.15
CA ALA A 386 -10.54 7.62 6.81
C ALA A 386 -10.17 7.66 8.29
N VAL A 387 -9.78 8.82 8.77
CA VAL A 387 -9.39 9.08 10.16
C VAL A 387 -10.23 10.20 10.74
N GLN A 388 -10.46 10.17 12.04
CA GLN A 388 -11.27 11.19 12.72
C GLN A 388 -10.54 12.53 12.86
N GLN A 389 -9.24 12.48 13.14
CA GLN A 389 -8.39 13.64 13.39
C GLN A 389 -7.07 13.46 12.67
N PHE A 390 -6.40 14.57 12.35
CA PHE A 390 -5.09 14.52 11.71
C PHE A 390 -4.03 13.84 12.60
N SER A 391 -4.13 13.97 13.93
CA SER A 391 -3.23 13.31 14.88
C SER A 391 -3.23 11.77 14.76
N HIS A 392 -4.36 11.17 14.37
CA HIS A 392 -4.48 9.73 14.15
C HIS A 392 -3.66 9.25 12.94
N LEU A 393 -3.29 10.15 12.01
CA LEU A 393 -2.43 9.83 10.88
C LEU A 393 -1.04 9.34 11.36
N GLY A 394 -0.54 9.90 12.46
CA GLY A 394 0.72 9.46 13.08
C GLY A 394 0.68 7.98 13.42
N ARG A 395 -0.44 7.54 14.02
CA ARG A 395 -0.67 6.13 14.35
C ARG A 395 -0.93 5.26 13.12
N LEU A 396 -1.69 5.76 12.15
CA LEU A 396 -1.97 5.04 10.91
C LEU A 396 -0.68 4.70 10.15
N LEU A 397 0.24 5.65 10.00
CA LEU A 397 1.47 5.43 9.24
C LEU A 397 2.56 4.73 10.08
N LEU A 398 2.93 5.33 11.21
CA LEU A 398 4.12 4.89 11.97
C LEU A 398 3.93 3.54 12.67
N TYR A 399 2.69 3.20 13.03
CA TYR A 399 2.37 1.92 13.64
C TYR A 399 1.76 0.93 12.64
N HIS A 400 0.56 1.20 12.13
CA HIS A 400 -0.14 0.23 11.26
C HIS A 400 0.54 0.06 9.90
N GLY A 401 0.89 1.15 9.22
CA GLY A 401 1.55 1.09 7.92
C GLY A 401 2.90 0.39 7.98
N ARG A 402 3.74 0.78 8.94
CA ARG A 402 5.05 0.14 9.18
C ARG A 402 4.93 -1.37 9.44
N LEU A 403 4.03 -1.77 10.34
CA LEU A 403 3.81 -3.19 10.65
C LEU A 403 3.25 -3.96 9.46
N SER A 404 2.28 -3.38 8.75
CA SER A 404 1.65 -4.01 7.57
C SER A 404 2.68 -4.24 6.47
N TYR A 405 3.56 -3.26 6.22
CA TYR A 405 4.66 -3.40 5.27
C TYR A 405 5.64 -4.51 5.67
N LEU A 406 6.12 -4.51 6.93
CA LEU A 406 7.05 -5.52 7.44
C LEU A 406 6.47 -6.93 7.34
N ARG A 407 5.24 -7.10 7.82
CA ARG A 407 4.51 -8.36 7.83
C ARG A 407 4.28 -8.92 6.42
N THR A 408 3.86 -8.07 5.50
CA THR A 408 3.58 -8.47 4.12
C THR A 408 4.86 -8.82 3.38
N THR A 409 5.92 -8.03 3.56
CA THR A 409 7.24 -8.29 2.96
C THR A 409 7.81 -9.63 3.43
N GLN A 410 7.84 -9.85 4.76
CA GLN A 410 8.31 -11.12 5.33
C GLN A 410 7.47 -12.31 4.86
N CYS A 411 6.14 -12.15 4.76
CA CYS A 411 5.27 -13.19 4.23
C CYS A 411 5.70 -13.60 2.81
N ILE A 412 5.91 -12.63 1.92
CA ILE A 412 6.35 -12.89 0.53
C ILE A 412 7.67 -13.63 0.52
N ASP A 413 8.65 -13.18 1.31
CA ASP A 413 9.97 -13.80 1.37
C ASP A 413 9.89 -15.25 1.86
N TYR A 414 9.11 -15.54 2.91
CA TYR A 414 8.90 -16.92 3.37
C TYR A 414 8.18 -17.79 2.36
N PHE A 415 7.19 -17.26 1.66
CA PHE A 415 6.48 -18.00 0.63
C PHE A 415 7.40 -18.35 -0.53
N LEU A 416 8.27 -17.44 -0.97
CA LEU A 416 9.26 -17.74 -2.00
C LEU A 416 10.26 -18.78 -1.49
N TYR A 417 10.78 -18.59 -0.28
CA TYR A 417 11.71 -19.52 0.36
C TYR A 417 11.14 -20.94 0.47
N LYS A 418 9.95 -21.10 1.07
CA LYS A 418 9.36 -22.43 1.30
C LYS A 418 9.11 -23.18 0.00
N ASN A 419 8.67 -22.49 -1.05
CA ASN A 419 8.43 -23.12 -2.36
C ASN A 419 9.72 -23.53 -3.06
N ILE A 420 10.79 -22.73 -2.95
CA ILE A 420 12.12 -23.10 -3.47
C ILE A 420 12.66 -24.32 -2.73
N VAL A 421 12.61 -24.32 -1.40
CA VAL A 421 13.10 -25.45 -0.58
C VAL A 421 12.31 -26.73 -0.85
N PHE A 422 11.01 -26.63 -1.13
CA PHE A 422 10.19 -27.78 -1.51
C PHE A 422 10.49 -28.30 -2.93
N THR A 423 10.79 -27.40 -3.86
CA THR A 423 10.98 -27.77 -5.27
C THR A 423 12.40 -28.29 -5.55
N LEU A 424 13.42 -27.74 -4.88
CA LEU A 424 14.83 -28.06 -5.15
C LEU A 424 15.16 -29.57 -5.06
N PRO A 425 14.59 -30.35 -4.11
CA PRO A 425 14.83 -31.78 -4.04
C PRO A 425 14.28 -32.57 -5.23
N HIS A 426 13.16 -32.16 -5.84
CA HIS A 426 12.69 -32.77 -7.08
C HIS A 426 13.72 -32.59 -8.20
N PHE A 427 14.36 -31.42 -8.27
CA PHE A 427 15.34 -31.14 -9.32
C PHE A 427 16.62 -31.96 -9.12
N ILE A 428 17.11 -32.05 -7.88
CA ILE A 428 18.31 -32.85 -7.56
C ILE A 428 18.03 -34.35 -7.66
N TYR A 429 16.83 -34.82 -7.28
CA TYR A 429 16.39 -36.19 -7.57
C TYR A 429 16.30 -36.45 -9.07
N GLY A 430 15.91 -35.44 -9.85
CA GLY A 430 16.02 -35.45 -11.30
C GLY A 430 17.43 -35.80 -11.78
N ILE A 431 18.48 -35.20 -11.20
CA ILE A 431 19.87 -35.54 -11.56
C ILE A 431 20.17 -37.03 -11.30
N ALA A 432 19.74 -37.56 -10.14
CA ALA A 432 19.97 -38.96 -9.78
C ALA A 432 19.17 -39.96 -10.62
N SER A 433 17.99 -39.57 -11.11
CA SER A 433 17.10 -40.37 -11.95
C SER A 433 17.30 -40.12 -13.46
N ALA A 434 18.40 -39.44 -13.84
CA ALA A 434 18.67 -39.04 -15.23
C ALA A 434 17.49 -38.27 -15.87
N PHE A 435 16.83 -37.45 -15.05
CA PHE A 435 15.67 -36.63 -15.37
C PHE A 435 14.53 -37.43 -16.01
N SER A 436 14.15 -38.58 -15.44
CA SER A 436 13.00 -39.38 -15.89
C SER A 436 11.63 -38.83 -15.44
N ALA A 437 11.56 -37.58 -14.98
CA ALA A 437 10.37 -36.91 -14.42
C ALA A 437 9.65 -37.66 -13.29
N GLN A 438 10.34 -38.53 -12.55
CA GLN A 438 9.78 -39.19 -11.37
C GLN A 438 9.62 -38.22 -10.19
N THR A 439 8.52 -38.36 -9.46
CA THR A 439 8.25 -37.57 -8.26
C THR A 439 9.10 -38.05 -7.09
N PHE A 440 9.71 -37.11 -6.36
CA PHE A 440 10.48 -37.43 -5.15
C PHE A 440 9.57 -37.57 -3.92
N PHE A 441 8.53 -36.74 -3.83
CA PHE A 441 7.50 -36.86 -2.80
C PHE A 441 6.25 -37.56 -3.34
N CYS A 442 5.48 -38.15 -2.44
CA CYS A 442 4.15 -38.65 -2.77
C CYS A 442 3.17 -37.50 -3.07
N ASP A 443 2.13 -37.80 -3.83
CA ASP A 443 1.13 -36.83 -4.30
C ASP A 443 0.44 -36.09 -3.15
N LEU A 444 0.18 -36.79 -2.04
CA LEU A 444 -0.37 -36.19 -0.82
C LEU A 444 0.54 -35.08 -0.28
N TYR A 445 1.86 -35.29 -0.27
CA TYR A 445 2.79 -34.30 0.24
C TYR A 445 2.86 -33.08 -0.68
N ILE A 446 2.88 -33.29 -2.00
CA ILE A 446 2.91 -32.21 -2.99
C ILE A 446 1.69 -31.31 -2.85
N THR A 447 0.51 -31.90 -2.68
CA THR A 447 -0.75 -31.17 -2.53
C THR A 447 -0.91 -30.52 -1.15
N ALA A 448 -0.59 -31.24 -0.08
CA ALA A 448 -0.80 -30.77 1.30
C ALA A 448 0.28 -29.78 1.79
N TYR A 449 1.48 -29.79 1.22
CA TYR A 449 2.60 -28.94 1.68
C TYR A 449 2.23 -27.44 1.70
N ASN A 450 1.70 -26.94 0.59
CA ASN A 450 1.45 -25.52 0.41
C ASN A 450 0.17 -25.02 1.07
N VAL A 451 -0.80 -25.90 1.34
CA VAL A 451 -2.14 -25.54 1.84
C VAL A 451 -2.33 -25.93 3.31
N VAL A 452 -1.86 -27.11 3.71
CA VAL A 452 -2.10 -27.67 5.05
C VAL A 452 -0.88 -27.50 5.95
N PHE A 453 0.30 -27.92 5.48
CA PHE A 453 1.49 -28.03 6.35
C PHE A 453 2.26 -26.72 6.53
N THR A 454 2.10 -25.72 5.66
CA THR A 454 2.91 -24.49 5.77
C THR A 454 2.11 -23.20 5.67
N ALA A 455 0.84 -23.25 5.25
CA ALA A 455 0.04 -22.03 5.05
C ALA A 455 -0.30 -21.34 6.37
N LEU A 456 -0.78 -22.10 7.36
CA LEU A 456 -1.29 -21.53 8.61
C LEU A 456 -0.20 -20.84 9.44
N PRO A 457 1.00 -21.44 9.68
CA PRO A 457 2.06 -20.78 10.43
C PRO A 457 2.53 -19.47 9.78
N VAL A 458 2.71 -19.47 8.45
CA VAL A 458 3.15 -18.28 7.70
C VAL A 458 2.09 -17.19 7.76
N THR A 459 0.81 -17.55 7.56
CA THR A 459 -0.30 -16.59 7.59
C THR A 459 -0.47 -15.99 8.98
N VAL A 460 -0.48 -16.80 10.03
CA VAL A 460 -0.66 -16.32 11.41
C VAL A 460 0.51 -15.46 11.85
N ARG A 461 1.74 -15.84 11.50
CA ARG A 461 2.90 -14.98 11.73
C ARG A 461 2.73 -13.64 11.01
N ALA A 462 2.42 -13.64 9.71
CA ALA A 462 2.22 -12.41 8.96
C ALA A 462 1.08 -11.53 9.50
N VAL A 463 0.13 -12.08 10.25
CA VAL A 463 -0.90 -11.30 10.94
C VAL A 463 -0.42 -10.77 12.30
N MET A 464 0.23 -11.63 13.11
CA MET A 464 0.45 -11.38 14.53
C MET A 464 1.84 -10.84 14.86
N GLU A 465 2.82 -10.96 13.96
CA GLU A 465 4.21 -10.58 14.20
C GLU A 465 4.30 -9.11 14.61
N THR A 466 5.04 -8.83 15.66
CA THR A 466 5.36 -7.45 16.06
C THR A 466 6.84 -7.39 16.33
N ASP A 467 7.53 -6.54 15.59
CA ASP A 467 8.96 -6.39 15.70
C ASP A 467 9.38 -5.71 17.02
N LEU A 468 8.60 -4.73 17.47
CA LEU A 468 8.86 -3.95 18.68
C LEU A 468 7.59 -3.79 19.50
N LEU A 469 7.75 -3.61 20.82
CA LEU A 469 6.63 -3.16 21.65
C LEU A 469 6.16 -1.79 21.19
N GLU A 470 4.84 -1.61 21.18
CA GLU A 470 4.18 -0.37 20.75
C GLU A 470 4.74 0.88 21.45
N ALA A 471 4.99 0.80 22.76
CA ALA A 471 5.54 1.90 23.55
C ALA A 471 6.97 2.32 23.11
N ILE A 472 7.73 1.40 22.51
CA ILE A 472 9.08 1.65 22.01
C ILE A 472 8.99 2.21 20.59
N ALA A 473 8.17 1.62 19.73
CA ALA A 473 7.97 2.07 18.36
C ALA A 473 7.49 3.55 18.30
N ALA A 474 6.63 3.96 19.24
CA ALA A 474 6.18 5.35 19.34
C ALA A 474 7.30 6.35 19.72
N LYS A 475 8.36 5.89 20.42
CA LYS A 475 9.50 6.74 20.82
C LYS A 475 10.51 6.95 19.70
N PHE A 476 10.60 6.02 18.74
CA PHE A 476 11.57 6.05 17.65
C PHE A 476 10.89 6.06 16.26
N PRO A 477 10.34 7.20 15.81
CA PRO A 477 9.74 7.34 14.47
C PRO A 477 10.71 7.10 13.33
N GLU A 478 12.02 7.23 13.57
CA GLU A 478 13.10 7.02 12.60
C GLU A 478 13.08 5.60 12.00
N LEU A 479 12.54 4.62 12.72
CA LEU A 479 12.37 3.24 12.25
C LEU A 479 11.46 3.13 11.02
N TYR A 480 10.60 4.13 10.80
CA TYR A 480 9.75 4.18 9.60
C TYR A 480 10.58 4.34 8.31
N ARG A 481 11.78 4.94 8.39
CA ARG A 481 12.65 5.17 7.21
C ARG A 481 13.00 3.89 6.47
N PHE A 482 13.14 2.76 7.18
CA PHE A 482 13.46 1.46 6.58
C PHE A 482 12.37 0.95 5.63
N GLY A 483 11.10 1.29 5.89
CA GLY A 483 9.99 1.00 4.99
C GLY A 483 10.03 1.90 3.74
N ALA A 484 10.18 3.20 3.95
CA ALA A 484 10.28 4.20 2.88
C ALA A 484 11.46 3.95 1.93
N THR A 485 12.60 3.45 2.42
CA THR A 485 13.77 3.11 1.59
C THR A 485 13.71 1.72 0.95
N ASN A 486 12.61 0.97 1.12
CA ASN A 486 12.44 -0.38 0.59
C ASN A 486 13.51 -1.40 1.04
N MET A 487 14.19 -1.15 2.16
CA MET A 487 15.39 -1.91 2.54
C MET A 487 15.11 -3.39 2.82
N PHE A 488 13.92 -3.71 3.35
CA PHE A 488 13.52 -5.08 3.67
C PHE A 488 13.25 -5.97 2.44
N PHE A 489 12.93 -5.41 1.28
CA PHE A 489 12.70 -6.15 0.04
C PHE A 489 13.91 -6.05 -0.92
N SER A 490 15.07 -5.60 -0.45
CA SER A 490 16.27 -5.53 -1.28
C SER A 490 16.83 -6.93 -1.53
N HIS A 491 16.92 -7.31 -2.81
CA HIS A 491 17.25 -8.64 -3.35
C HIS A 491 18.58 -9.29 -2.89
N ARG A 492 19.36 -8.65 -2.01
CA ARG A 492 20.80 -8.92 -1.96
C ARG A 492 21.30 -9.80 -0.80
N ASP A 493 20.67 -9.80 0.37
CA ASP A 493 21.42 -10.27 1.56
C ASP A 493 20.82 -11.46 2.34
N SER A 494 19.55 -11.85 2.13
CA SER A 494 18.94 -12.96 2.90
C SER A 494 18.45 -14.14 2.04
N PHE A 495 18.23 -13.93 0.74
CA PHE A 495 17.57 -14.91 -0.14
C PHE A 495 18.49 -16.07 -0.54
N TRP A 496 19.76 -15.79 -0.90
CA TRP A 496 20.68 -16.81 -1.45
C TRP A 496 21.41 -17.64 -0.38
N ALA A 497 21.59 -17.11 0.83
CA ALA A 497 22.30 -17.81 1.90
C ALA A 497 21.48 -18.97 2.51
N ALA A 498 20.14 -18.89 2.44
CA ALA A 498 19.25 -19.91 3.02
C ALA A 498 18.91 -21.06 2.04
N SER A 499 19.05 -20.86 0.72
CA SER A 499 18.58 -21.83 -0.28
C SER A 499 19.51 -23.03 -0.54
N VAL A 500 20.74 -23.03 -0.01
CA VAL A 500 21.75 -24.05 -0.34
C VAL A 500 21.90 -25.16 0.72
N ALA A 501 21.17 -25.08 1.84
CA ALA A 501 21.21 -26.13 2.86
C ALA A 501 19.82 -26.71 3.05
N SER A 502 19.44 -27.76 2.30
CA SER A 502 18.44 -28.75 2.75
C SER A 502 18.27 -29.93 1.80
N PHE A 503 18.50 -31.13 2.32
CA PHE A 503 17.91 -32.37 1.80
C PHE A 503 17.29 -33.17 2.96
N PHE A 504 16.16 -33.84 2.66
CA PHE A 504 15.34 -34.74 3.50
C PHE A 504 14.45 -34.17 4.64
N TYR A 505 14.64 -32.93 5.13
CA TYR A 505 13.91 -32.43 6.34
C TYR A 505 13.13 -31.12 6.15
N ILE A 506 12.58 -30.90 4.95
CA ILE A 506 12.03 -29.62 4.47
C ILE A 506 10.92 -29.04 5.34
N VAL A 507 9.93 -29.83 5.75
CA VAL A 507 8.77 -29.32 6.49
C VAL A 507 9.21 -28.77 7.85
N PRO A 508 9.94 -29.52 8.70
CA PRO A 508 10.32 -28.96 9.99
C PRO A 508 11.46 -27.94 9.89
N ILE A 509 12.32 -27.98 8.87
CA ILE A 509 13.31 -26.91 8.62
C ILE A 509 12.61 -25.59 8.29
N VAL A 510 11.57 -25.61 7.47
CA VAL A 510 10.76 -24.40 7.23
C VAL A 510 10.10 -23.92 8.52
N HIS A 511 9.55 -24.82 9.34
CA HIS A 511 9.01 -24.43 10.65
C HIS A 511 10.09 -23.87 11.58
N PHE A 512 11.28 -24.47 11.64
CA PHE A 512 12.38 -23.96 12.45
C PHE A 512 12.90 -22.62 11.96
N GLN A 513 13.00 -22.41 10.65
CA GLN A 513 13.38 -21.12 10.08
C GLN A 513 12.38 -20.04 10.50
N ILE A 514 11.08 -20.30 10.30
CA ILE A 514 10.06 -19.35 10.72
C ILE A 514 10.14 -19.16 12.25
N PHE A 515 10.36 -20.21 13.04
CA PHE A 515 10.56 -20.13 14.51
C PHE A 515 11.69 -19.14 14.88
N PHE A 516 12.90 -19.33 14.36
CA PHE A 516 14.05 -18.48 14.68
C PHE A 516 13.97 -17.07 14.09
N GLU A 517 13.11 -16.88 13.10
CA GLU A 517 12.83 -15.57 12.59
C GLU A 517 11.73 -14.82 13.33
N THR A 518 10.90 -15.49 14.14
CA THR A 518 9.81 -14.85 14.91
C THR A 518 10.42 -13.99 16.00
N TRP A 519 10.07 -12.69 16.04
CA TRP A 519 10.54 -11.78 17.08
C TRP A 519 9.58 -11.81 18.27
N ASN A 520 8.27 -11.95 18.05
CA ASN A 520 7.29 -12.03 19.12
C ASN A 520 6.48 -13.34 19.14
N TRP A 521 6.65 -14.12 20.21
CA TRP A 521 5.95 -15.39 20.43
C TRP A 521 4.61 -15.18 21.15
N THR A 522 3.52 -15.27 20.40
CA THR A 522 2.16 -15.30 20.95
C THR A 522 1.65 -16.74 21.09
N TRP A 523 0.71 -16.98 22.01
CA TRP A 523 0.10 -18.31 22.19
C TRP A 523 -0.52 -18.84 20.89
N LEU A 524 -1.06 -17.95 20.05
CA LEU A 524 -1.66 -18.31 18.76
C LEU A 524 -0.60 -18.77 17.75
N ILE A 525 0.55 -18.09 17.70
CA ILE A 525 1.71 -18.53 16.89
C ILE A 525 2.14 -19.92 17.37
N CYS A 526 2.40 -20.11 18.67
CA CYS A 526 2.78 -21.43 19.21
C CYS A 526 1.77 -22.53 18.86
N LEU A 527 0.47 -22.25 19.02
CA LEU A 527 -0.61 -23.18 18.71
C LEU A 527 -0.61 -23.56 17.23
N THR A 528 -0.50 -22.60 16.32
CA THR A 528 -0.55 -22.89 14.87
C THR A 528 0.66 -23.68 14.39
N TYR A 529 1.83 -23.47 15.00
CA TYR A 529 2.99 -24.32 14.75
C TYR A 529 2.78 -25.74 15.26
N ALA A 530 2.27 -25.89 16.49
CA ALA A 530 1.99 -27.20 17.07
C ALA A 530 0.94 -27.96 16.26
N LEU A 531 -0.13 -27.28 15.81
CA LEU A 531 -1.16 -27.83 14.95
C LEU A 531 -0.62 -28.21 13.57
N SER A 532 0.25 -27.41 12.99
CA SER A 532 0.85 -27.67 11.67
C SER A 532 1.79 -28.88 11.70
N LEU A 533 2.67 -28.95 12.72
CA LEU A 533 3.54 -30.11 12.95
C LEU A 533 2.72 -31.36 13.30
N GLY A 534 1.70 -31.20 14.16
CA GLY A 534 0.77 -32.27 14.51
C GLY A 534 0.01 -32.80 13.30
N ALA A 535 -0.50 -31.92 12.44
CA ALA A 535 -1.19 -32.28 11.20
C ALA A 535 -0.27 -33.03 10.22
N PHE A 536 1.01 -32.64 10.14
CA PHE A 536 2.00 -33.37 9.35
C PHE A 536 2.15 -34.81 9.83
N PHE A 537 2.46 -35.02 11.12
CA PHE A 537 2.63 -36.37 11.66
C PHE A 537 1.33 -37.19 11.63
N MET A 538 0.19 -36.55 11.90
CA MET A 538 -1.12 -37.18 11.86
C MET A 538 -1.49 -37.61 10.43
N CYS A 539 -1.25 -36.76 9.42
CA CYS A 539 -1.48 -37.13 8.03
C CYS A 539 -0.68 -38.38 7.66
N ILE A 540 0.61 -38.44 8.02
CA ILE A 540 1.43 -39.62 7.75
C ILE A 540 0.86 -40.86 8.45
N ALA A 541 0.55 -40.75 9.73
CA ALA A 541 0.05 -41.89 10.52
C ALA A 541 -1.28 -42.43 9.98
N VAL A 542 -2.18 -41.55 9.53
CA VAL A 542 -3.46 -41.95 8.94
C VAL A 542 -3.26 -42.55 7.56
N TYR A 543 -2.47 -41.90 6.70
CA TYR A 543 -2.28 -42.32 5.32
C TYR A 543 -1.44 -43.60 5.17
N ASP A 544 -0.56 -43.89 6.15
CA ASP A 544 0.17 -45.17 6.31
C ASP A 544 -0.77 -46.39 6.32
N HIS A 545 -2.05 -46.21 6.68
CA HIS A 545 -3.03 -47.28 6.77
C HIS A 545 -3.90 -47.46 5.51
N PHE A 546 -3.97 -46.47 4.61
CA PHE A 546 -4.98 -46.44 3.54
C PHE A 546 -4.44 -46.68 2.13
N THR A 547 -3.17 -46.42 1.85
CA THR A 547 -2.61 -46.44 0.48
C THR A 547 -1.26 -47.14 0.38
N GLY A 548 -1.08 -47.97 -0.66
CA GLY A 548 0.11 -48.82 -0.85
C GLY A 548 1.44 -48.07 -1.06
N ASP A 549 1.44 -46.82 -1.53
CA ASP A 549 2.68 -46.08 -1.79
C ASP A 549 3.39 -45.58 -0.52
N ILE A 550 2.65 -45.42 0.58
CA ILE A 550 3.13 -44.91 1.88
C ILE A 550 2.96 -45.98 2.98
N GLU A 551 2.49 -47.18 2.62
CA GLU A 551 2.19 -48.24 3.58
C GLU A 551 3.44 -48.68 4.34
N GLY A 552 3.41 -48.54 5.67
CA GLY A 552 4.49 -48.95 6.56
C GLY A 552 5.64 -47.94 6.70
N VAL A 553 5.56 -46.75 6.11
CA VAL A 553 6.53 -45.65 6.32
C VAL A 553 6.63 -45.28 7.80
N TRP A 554 5.51 -45.28 8.52
CA TRP A 554 5.52 -44.99 9.96
C TRP A 554 6.38 -46.00 10.74
N ARG A 555 6.19 -47.29 10.45
CA ARG A 555 6.89 -48.39 11.12
C ARG A 555 8.35 -48.51 10.69
N THR A 556 8.66 -48.23 9.44
CA THR A 556 9.99 -48.45 8.85
C THR A 556 10.91 -47.24 8.97
N VAL A 557 10.38 -46.02 8.92
CA VAL A 557 11.15 -44.77 8.92
C VAL A 557 11.01 -44.03 10.24
N ILE A 558 9.79 -43.65 10.63
CA ILE A 558 9.55 -42.77 11.79
C ILE A 558 9.86 -43.46 13.12
N ALA A 559 9.57 -44.76 13.24
CA ALA A 559 9.85 -45.52 14.46
C ALA A 559 11.36 -45.77 14.71
N ARG A 560 12.24 -45.51 13.73
CA ARG A 560 13.68 -45.72 13.88
C ARG A 560 14.34 -44.56 14.61
N LYS A 561 15.19 -44.87 15.60
CA LYS A 561 15.99 -43.85 16.33
C LYS A 561 16.91 -43.03 15.40
N GLY A 562 17.42 -43.65 14.33
CA GLY A 562 18.27 -42.98 13.33
C GLY A 562 17.57 -41.85 12.58
N PHE A 563 16.25 -41.97 12.35
CA PHE A 563 15.46 -40.90 11.74
C PHE A 563 15.46 -39.64 12.60
N TRP A 564 15.19 -39.77 13.90
CA TRP A 564 15.16 -38.64 14.85
C TRP A 564 16.53 -38.00 15.07
N LEU A 565 17.61 -38.80 15.04
CA LEU A 565 18.97 -38.27 15.11
C LEU A 565 19.32 -37.46 13.85
N GLY A 566 19.07 -38.01 12.67
CA GLY A 566 19.28 -37.29 11.42
C GLY A 566 18.42 -36.04 11.31
N PHE A 567 17.18 -36.12 11.80
CA PHE A 567 16.25 -34.99 11.89
C PHE A 567 16.80 -33.84 12.72
N ALA A 568 17.31 -34.14 13.92
CA ALA A 568 17.90 -33.14 14.79
C ALA A 568 19.16 -32.52 14.17
N LEU A 569 20.06 -33.35 13.62
CA LEU A 569 21.31 -32.88 13.02
C LEU A 569 21.06 -31.99 11.79
N ALA A 570 20.15 -32.39 10.90
CA ALA A 570 19.83 -31.61 9.71
C ALA A 570 19.11 -30.30 10.06
N SER A 571 18.23 -30.31 11.06
CA SER A 571 17.61 -29.08 11.56
C SER A 571 18.68 -28.10 12.06
N VAL A 572 19.63 -28.57 12.87
CA VAL A 572 20.76 -27.74 13.34
C VAL A 572 21.61 -27.24 12.18
N ALA A 573 21.97 -28.10 11.22
CA ALA A 573 22.82 -27.75 10.09
C ALA A 573 22.19 -26.66 9.19
N CYS A 574 20.86 -26.65 9.04
CA CYS A 574 20.18 -25.65 8.22
C CYS A 574 19.95 -24.33 8.96
N ILE A 575 19.80 -24.37 10.28
CA ILE A 575 19.56 -23.18 11.11
C ILE A 575 20.86 -22.45 11.45
N LEU A 576 21.95 -23.18 11.65
CA LEU A 576 23.23 -22.63 12.13
C LEU A 576 23.75 -21.46 11.27
N PRO A 577 23.76 -21.52 9.92
CA PRO A 577 24.19 -20.40 9.09
C PRO A 577 23.32 -19.15 9.27
N VAL A 578 22.01 -19.32 9.42
CA VAL A 578 21.05 -18.22 9.60
C VAL A 578 21.25 -17.55 10.95
N VAL A 579 21.39 -18.33 12.02
CA VAL A 579 21.63 -17.82 13.37
C VAL A 579 23.00 -17.14 13.45
N ALA A 580 24.03 -17.73 12.84
CA ALA A 580 25.37 -17.14 12.77
C ALA A 580 25.36 -15.82 12.00
N TYR A 581 24.66 -15.75 10.87
CA TYR A 581 24.51 -14.51 10.10
C TYR A 581 23.75 -13.43 10.88
N LYS A 582 22.62 -13.77 11.51
CA LYS A 582 21.87 -12.83 12.36
C LYS A 582 22.72 -12.31 13.51
N TRP A 583 23.44 -13.20 14.18
CA TRP A 583 24.35 -12.83 15.25
C TRP A 583 25.45 -11.89 14.74
N TYR A 584 26.05 -12.21 13.59
CA TYR A 584 27.04 -11.36 12.94
C TYR A 584 26.48 -9.96 12.64
N VAL A 585 25.30 -9.86 12.02
CA VAL A 585 24.66 -8.57 11.73
C VAL A 585 24.36 -7.80 13.02
N MET A 586 23.78 -8.44 14.04
CA MET A 586 23.46 -7.79 15.32
C MET A 586 24.70 -7.25 16.04
N VAL A 587 25.84 -7.95 15.93
CA VAL A 587 27.08 -7.60 16.62
C VAL A 587 27.92 -6.61 15.82
N PHE A 588 28.14 -6.85 14.53
CA PHE A 588 29.11 -6.12 13.71
C PHE A 588 28.51 -5.03 12.81
N SER A 589 27.21 -5.10 12.44
CA SER A 589 26.57 -4.02 11.65
C SER A 589 26.32 -2.74 12.45
N ARG A 590 26.54 -2.78 13.78
CA ARG A 590 26.45 -1.60 14.66
C ARG A 590 27.56 -0.59 14.41
N ASP A 591 28.74 -1.04 13.99
CA ASP A 591 29.91 -0.18 13.85
C ASP A 591 29.91 0.64 12.54
N SER A 592 29.27 0.14 11.48
CA SER A 592 29.15 0.86 10.21
C SER A 592 28.13 2.01 10.23
N ALA A 593 27.18 2.01 11.17
CA ALA A 593 26.18 3.08 11.31
C ALA A 593 26.68 4.31 12.10
N ASN A 594 27.82 4.19 12.80
CA ASN A 594 28.46 5.31 13.49
C ASN A 594 29.52 6.03 12.61
N ALA A 595 29.73 5.59 11.37
CA ALA A 595 30.78 6.08 10.47
C ALA A 595 30.28 6.89 9.26
N THR A 596 28.98 7.21 9.19
CA THR A 596 28.36 8.11 8.19
C THR A 596 27.35 9.01 8.86
#